data_AF-A0A6V7WWP6-F1
#
_entry.id   AF-A0A6V7WWP6-F1
#
_cell.length_a   1.000
_cell.length_b   1.000
_cell.length_c   1.000
_cell.angle_alpha   90.00
_cell.angle_beta   90.00
_cell.angle_gamma   90.00
#
_symmetry.space_group_name_H-M   'P 1'
#
loop_
_entity.id
_entity.type
_entity.pdbx_description
1 polymer ?
#
loop_
_entity_poly.entity_id
_entity_poly.type
_entity_poly.pdbx_seq_one_letter_code
_entity_poly.pdbx_strand_id
1 'polypeptide(L)'
;MSQQTSVQITNFQLREQLIIYCVNDVAILRESVLRFRQLIGENTKNLDPFLTVSTAAGLALTTMRRCFLPENWIVHSPEGGYLRGRRASAESQRYIRFFEQQHPESAGHIQHAQWALGEAHVEDCGYRLDGLWQRSPPLRPLAIEYMGCYYHGCPKCFPVRNQILAAGRTAEELFERTQQRLWELEHQHGYQLHVVWGHEIKEKLSNNTQLRRKWFEIDCVRPMDPREDCLRGGRTEPFKLHHLCAEDEEILYIDIVSLYPYVMKARSFPIGHPNVLTRDTLLLPPNNPLPWTTPEHNIYKGLLLVRVQPPNFMNGNLPPVLPYRTHDGRLTFPLCAKCADNRQQRPCTHGERERSWLTGYTHVELNYALERGYKVVDIYEVWNYEKWDPNLFRSYVNTFIGLKQQASGWPDGCASEMDRADYLAEFERVEGIFLDPEEIETNPGLRMIAKLLANSLWGKLAQRVCGTEVRYAKTPAEFHQLLEDPTIDMLDFDHVSEHLDRCVVRKKPEFAKAPNTNCLPVAAFVTSYARLHLYEYIEQVNQIGGVLLYCDTDSIIYVGKRNGQRVSEGEYLGQMKA
;
A
#
# COMPACT_ATOMS: atom_id res chain seq x y z
N MET A 1 34.58 -52.91 -51.83
CA MET A 1 35.00 -51.51 -52.00
C MET A 1 34.57 -50.75 -50.76
N SER A 2 35.50 -50.56 -49.82
CA SER A 2 35.29 -49.85 -48.55
C SER A 2 35.30 -48.35 -48.79
N GLN A 3 34.17 -47.68 -48.56
CA GLN A 3 34.09 -46.21 -48.55
C GLN A 3 34.79 -45.68 -47.30
N GLN A 4 35.91 -44.99 -47.49
CA GLN A 4 36.51 -44.13 -46.47
C GLN A 4 35.66 -42.87 -46.35
N THR A 5 34.92 -42.74 -45.26
CA THR A 5 34.31 -41.48 -44.83
C THR A 5 35.42 -40.56 -44.31
N SER A 6 35.81 -39.58 -45.11
CA SER A 6 36.67 -38.48 -44.68
C SER A 6 35.90 -37.61 -43.70
N VAL A 7 36.31 -37.62 -42.43
CA VAL A 7 35.83 -36.66 -41.44
C VAL A 7 36.45 -35.30 -41.77
N GLN A 8 35.67 -34.39 -42.35
CA GLN A 8 36.04 -32.99 -42.48
C GLN A 8 36.07 -32.36 -41.09
N ILE A 9 37.28 -32.12 -40.57
CA ILE A 9 37.48 -31.27 -39.40
C ILE A 9 37.37 -29.83 -39.89
N THR A 10 36.20 -29.22 -39.73
CA THR A 10 36.03 -27.78 -39.93
C THR A 10 36.61 -27.04 -38.71
N ASN A 11 37.70 -26.30 -38.93
CA ASN A 11 38.29 -25.47 -37.87
C ASN A 11 37.29 -24.38 -37.46
N PHE A 12 36.81 -24.43 -36.21
CA PHE A 12 35.90 -23.43 -35.65
C PHE A 12 36.59 -22.06 -35.55
N GLN A 13 36.15 -21.11 -36.38
CA GLN A 13 36.64 -19.72 -36.37
C GLN A 13 35.79 -18.88 -35.43
N LEU A 14 36.23 -18.75 -34.17
CA LEU A 14 35.47 -18.06 -33.12
C LEU A 14 34.99 -16.66 -33.53
N ARG A 15 35.84 -15.86 -34.20
CA ARG A 15 35.49 -14.49 -34.62
C ARG A 15 34.31 -14.45 -35.61
N GLU A 16 34.31 -15.35 -36.60
CA GLU A 16 33.24 -15.42 -37.59
C GLU A 16 31.94 -15.91 -36.97
N GLN A 17 32.03 -16.92 -36.09
CA GLN A 17 30.87 -17.45 -35.38
C GLN A 17 30.25 -16.41 -34.43
N LEU A 18 31.07 -15.59 -33.78
CA LEU A 18 30.59 -14.46 -32.98
C LEU A 18 29.89 -13.40 -33.83
N ILE A 19 30.42 -13.07 -35.01
CA ILE A 19 29.75 -12.12 -35.93
C ILE A 19 28.40 -12.67 -36.37
N ILE A 20 28.33 -13.95 -36.80
CA ILE A 20 27.09 -14.60 -37.22
C ILE A 20 26.09 -14.64 -36.07
N TYR A 21 26.53 -15.00 -34.86
CA TYR A 21 25.70 -14.99 -33.66
C TYR A 21 25.12 -13.59 -33.41
N CYS A 22 25.95 -12.55 -33.37
CA CYS A 22 25.48 -11.19 -33.12
C CYS A 22 24.50 -10.68 -34.20
N VAL A 23 24.75 -10.99 -35.48
CA VAL A 23 23.85 -10.61 -36.58
C VAL A 23 22.51 -11.34 -36.47
N ASN A 24 22.54 -12.64 -36.19
CA ASN A 24 21.33 -13.44 -36.00
C ASN A 24 20.54 -12.98 -34.77
N ASP A 25 21.21 -12.67 -33.66
CA ASP A 25 20.58 -12.19 -32.43
C ASP A 25 19.84 -10.86 -32.66
N VAL A 26 20.48 -9.90 -33.35
CA VAL A 26 19.85 -8.63 -33.74
C VAL A 26 18.70 -8.84 -34.72
N ALA A 27 18.82 -9.77 -35.67
CA ALA A 27 17.73 -10.10 -36.60
C ALA A 27 16.52 -10.71 -35.86
N ILE A 28 16.76 -11.68 -34.97
CA ILE A 28 15.72 -12.29 -34.13
C ILE A 28 15.05 -11.23 -33.26
N LEU A 29 15.82 -10.33 -32.65
CA LEU A 29 15.29 -9.23 -31.85
C LEU A 29 14.40 -8.31 -32.70
N ARG A 30 14.83 -7.95 -33.91
CA ARG A 30 14.04 -7.11 -34.84
C ARG A 30 12.71 -7.77 -35.19
N GLU A 31 12.73 -9.02 -35.64
CA GLU A 31 11.51 -9.75 -36.01
C GLU A 31 10.58 -9.92 -34.79
N SER A 32 11.15 -10.20 -33.62
CA SER A 32 10.39 -10.31 -32.36
C SER A 32 9.72 -9.00 -31.97
N VAL A 33 10.41 -7.86 -32.13
CA VAL A 33 9.87 -6.52 -31.86
C VAL A 33 8.73 -6.18 -32.82
N LEU A 34 8.89 -6.49 -34.12
CA LEU A 34 7.83 -6.27 -35.11
C LEU A 34 6.61 -7.13 -34.82
N ARG A 35 6.81 -8.41 -34.50
CA ARG A 35 5.71 -9.31 -34.15
C ARG A 35 5.01 -8.91 -32.85
N PHE A 36 5.77 -8.51 -31.83
CA PHE A 36 5.20 -7.98 -30.58
C PHE A 36 4.37 -6.72 -30.83
N ARG A 37 4.89 -5.77 -31.62
CA ARG A 37 4.17 -4.55 -32.00
C ARG A 37 2.86 -4.86 -32.73
N GLN A 38 2.89 -5.80 -33.66
CA GLN A 38 1.70 -6.26 -34.38
C GLN A 38 0.67 -6.87 -33.42
N LEU A 39 1.07 -7.85 -32.60
CA LEU A 39 0.17 -8.53 -31.66
C LEU A 39 -0.47 -7.57 -30.67
N ILE A 40 0.29 -6.60 -30.14
CA ILE A 40 -0.27 -5.55 -29.28
C ILE A 40 -1.27 -4.70 -30.06
N GLY A 41 -0.92 -4.23 -31.26
CA GLY A 41 -1.79 -3.41 -32.09
C GLY A 41 -3.16 -4.07 -32.35
N GLU A 42 -3.14 -5.33 -32.78
CA GLU A 42 -4.32 -6.16 -33.06
C GLU A 42 -5.24 -6.28 -31.83
N ASN A 43 -4.67 -6.40 -30.64
CA ASN A 43 -5.42 -6.67 -29.40
C ASN A 43 -5.72 -5.44 -28.53
N THR A 44 -5.23 -4.25 -28.89
CA THR A 44 -5.31 -3.06 -28.03
C THR A 44 -5.71 -1.77 -28.77
N LYS A 45 -6.58 -1.90 -29.79
CA LYS A 45 -7.08 -0.78 -30.62
C LYS A 45 -5.93 -0.01 -31.31
N ASN A 46 -5.00 -0.73 -31.94
CA ASN A 46 -3.85 -0.18 -32.68
C ASN A 46 -2.91 0.68 -31.81
N LEU A 47 -2.70 0.29 -30.56
CA LEU A 47 -1.71 0.93 -29.69
C LEU A 47 -0.31 0.45 -30.07
N ASP A 48 0.61 1.40 -30.28
CA ASP A 48 2.02 1.08 -30.49
C ASP A 48 2.75 1.07 -29.15
N PRO A 49 3.23 -0.10 -28.67
CA PRO A 49 3.84 -0.21 -27.36
C PRO A 49 5.10 0.66 -27.23
N PHE A 50 5.90 0.81 -28.29
CA PHE A 50 7.18 1.52 -28.23
C PHE A 50 7.04 3.04 -28.30
N LEU A 51 5.99 3.54 -28.97
CA LEU A 51 5.71 4.97 -29.03
C LEU A 51 4.96 5.47 -27.78
N THR A 52 4.19 4.58 -27.13
CA THR A 52 3.29 4.99 -26.05
C THR A 52 3.89 4.74 -24.66
N VAL A 53 4.49 3.57 -24.42
CA VAL A 53 4.96 3.14 -23.08
C VAL A 53 6.05 2.06 -23.15
N SER A 54 7.22 2.34 -22.59
CA SER A 54 8.36 1.42 -22.60
C SER A 54 8.31 0.26 -21.59
N THR A 55 7.23 0.09 -20.83
CA THR A 55 7.13 -0.95 -19.77
C THR A 55 5.85 -1.77 -19.89
N ALA A 56 5.94 -3.07 -19.60
CA ALA A 56 4.82 -4.00 -19.50
C ALA A 56 3.65 -3.47 -18.66
N ALA A 57 3.96 -2.99 -17.46
CA ALA A 57 2.98 -2.43 -16.53
C ALA A 57 2.37 -1.11 -17.06
N GLY A 58 3.17 -0.29 -17.75
CA GLY A 58 2.67 0.91 -18.45
C GLY A 58 1.76 0.59 -19.61
N LEU A 59 2.05 -0.48 -20.36
CA LEU A 59 1.21 -1.00 -21.43
C LEU A 59 -0.12 -1.51 -20.88
N ALA A 60 -0.09 -2.32 -19.82
CA ALA A 60 -1.29 -2.81 -19.14
C ALA A 60 -2.23 -1.65 -18.74
N LEU A 61 -1.68 -0.61 -18.09
CA LEU A 61 -2.47 0.53 -17.67
C LEU A 61 -2.95 1.40 -18.84
N THR A 62 -2.13 1.63 -19.85
CA THR A 62 -2.54 2.41 -21.03
C THR A 62 -3.67 1.70 -21.78
N THR A 63 -3.57 0.38 -21.94
CA THR A 63 -4.63 -0.44 -22.51
C THR A 63 -5.89 -0.39 -21.66
N MET A 64 -5.78 -0.50 -20.33
CA MET A 64 -6.91 -0.31 -19.42
C MET A 64 -7.60 1.04 -19.66
N ARG A 65 -6.83 2.13 -19.67
CA ARG A 65 -7.35 3.50 -19.86
C ARG A 65 -7.99 3.75 -21.22
N ARG A 66 -7.42 3.19 -22.29
CA ARG A 66 -7.87 3.43 -23.67
C ARG A 66 -9.05 2.53 -24.07
N CYS A 67 -9.09 1.31 -23.55
CA CYS A 67 -10.02 0.29 -24.03
C CYS A 67 -11.15 -0.02 -23.06
N PHE A 68 -10.95 0.14 -21.74
CA PHE A 68 -11.84 -0.45 -20.73
C PHE A 68 -12.31 0.54 -19.65
N LEU A 69 -11.53 1.58 -19.34
CA LEU A 69 -11.83 2.49 -18.24
C LEU A 69 -12.75 3.63 -18.69
N PRO A 70 -13.92 3.84 -18.05
CA PRO A 70 -14.74 5.01 -18.28
C PRO A 70 -14.06 6.31 -17.79
N GLU A 71 -14.51 7.44 -18.32
CA GLU A 71 -14.02 8.76 -17.88
C GLU A 71 -14.31 9.01 -16.38
N ASN A 72 -13.33 9.56 -15.65
CA ASN A 72 -13.44 9.97 -14.25
C ASN A 72 -13.78 8.86 -13.23
N TRP A 73 -13.57 7.58 -13.56
CA TRP A 73 -13.86 6.45 -12.66
C TRP A 73 -12.80 6.25 -11.56
N ILE A 74 -11.53 6.16 -11.96
CA ILE A 74 -10.39 5.97 -11.05
C ILE A 74 -9.76 7.33 -10.78
N VAL A 75 -9.63 7.65 -9.49
CA VAL A 75 -9.07 8.92 -9.02
C VAL A 75 -7.63 8.75 -8.58
N HIS A 76 -6.79 9.71 -8.96
CA HIS A 76 -5.42 9.80 -8.48
C HIS A 76 -5.38 10.09 -6.97
N SER A 77 -4.73 9.21 -6.22
CA SER A 77 -4.52 9.38 -4.78
C SER A 77 -3.20 10.10 -4.51
N PRO A 78 -3.18 11.21 -3.75
CA PRO A 78 -1.94 11.90 -3.40
C PRO A 78 -1.04 11.02 -2.50
N GLU A 79 0.26 10.93 -2.83
CA GLU A 79 1.30 10.37 -1.93
C GLU A 79 1.28 11.09 -0.57
N GLY A 80 1.37 10.39 0.55
CA GLY A 80 1.24 10.99 1.88
C GLY A 80 -0.20 11.27 2.33
N GLY A 81 -1.20 11.01 1.48
CA GLY A 81 -2.61 11.19 1.78
C GLY A 81 -3.20 12.57 1.46
N TYR A 82 -4.52 12.70 1.55
CA TYR A 82 -5.24 13.96 1.27
C TYR A 82 -4.90 15.08 2.27
N LEU A 83 -4.41 14.74 3.45
CA LEU A 83 -4.09 15.69 4.52
C LEU A 83 -2.57 15.92 4.68
N ARG A 84 -1.72 15.40 3.78
CA ARG A 84 -0.24 15.45 3.85
C ARG A 84 0.41 16.81 4.08
N GLY A 85 -0.27 17.90 3.72
CA GLY A 85 0.24 19.26 3.85
C GLY A 85 0.10 19.84 5.27
N ARG A 86 -0.58 19.13 6.17
CA ARG A 86 -0.90 19.63 7.51
C ARG A 86 0.23 19.29 8.47
N ARG A 87 1.08 20.27 8.71
CA ARG A 87 2.21 20.16 9.64
C ARG A 87 1.78 20.76 10.98
N ALA A 88 1.86 19.96 12.04
CA ALA A 88 1.75 20.45 13.40
C ALA A 88 2.76 19.71 14.28
N SER A 89 3.18 20.34 15.38
CA SER A 89 4.14 19.71 16.28
C SER A 89 3.50 18.51 16.99
N ALA A 90 4.24 17.41 17.10
CA ALA A 90 3.75 16.22 17.81
C ALA A 90 3.40 16.54 19.28
N GLU A 91 4.14 17.47 19.90
CA GLU A 91 3.88 17.93 21.27
C GLU A 91 2.56 18.72 21.38
N SER A 92 2.29 19.65 20.44
CA SER A 92 1.00 20.38 20.38
C SER A 92 -0.17 19.42 20.20
N GLN A 93 -0.08 18.50 19.23
CA GLN A 93 -1.10 17.48 18.99
C GLN A 93 -1.36 16.62 20.23
N ARG A 94 -0.28 16.18 20.91
CA ARG A 94 -0.39 15.41 22.15
C ARG A 94 -1.08 16.22 23.24
N TYR A 95 -0.71 17.50 23.36
CA TYR A 95 -1.28 18.38 24.37
C TYR A 95 -2.78 18.61 24.16
N ILE A 96 -3.23 18.82 22.92
CA ILE A 96 -4.65 18.98 22.62
C ILE A 96 -5.44 17.73 23.03
N ARG A 97 -4.96 16.53 22.69
CA ARG A 97 -5.60 15.28 23.13
C ARG A 97 -5.58 15.12 24.65
N PHE A 98 -4.49 15.51 25.28
CA PHE A 98 -4.39 15.50 26.73
C PHE A 98 -5.41 16.45 27.37
N PHE A 99 -5.60 17.63 26.77
CA PHE A 99 -6.61 18.60 27.19
C PHE A 99 -8.03 18.05 27.04
N GLU A 100 -8.36 17.39 25.93
CA GLU A 100 -9.67 16.71 25.73
C GLU A 100 -9.94 15.63 26.79
N GLN A 101 -8.92 14.87 27.20
CA GLN A 101 -9.06 13.88 28.28
C GLN A 101 -9.32 14.52 29.65
N GLN A 102 -8.86 15.74 29.87
CA GLN A 102 -9.11 16.50 31.10
C GLN A 102 -10.45 17.23 31.08
N HIS A 103 -10.96 17.55 29.89
CA HIS A 103 -12.22 18.27 29.65
C HIS A 103 -13.07 17.47 28.65
N PRO A 104 -13.74 16.40 29.09
CA PRO A 104 -14.50 15.50 28.20
C PRO A 104 -15.53 16.22 27.32
N GLU A 105 -16.07 17.35 27.78
CA GLU A 105 -17.00 18.20 27.04
C GLU A 105 -16.38 18.90 25.81
N SER A 106 -15.05 18.94 25.75
CA SER A 106 -14.29 19.51 24.62
C SER A 106 -13.90 18.45 23.58
N ALA A 107 -14.02 17.16 23.90
CA ALA A 107 -13.60 16.06 23.04
C ALA A 107 -14.36 16.08 21.70
N GLY A 108 -13.64 16.15 20.59
CA GLY A 108 -14.24 16.25 19.25
C GLY A 108 -14.78 17.64 18.90
N HIS A 109 -14.60 18.64 19.77
CA HIS A 109 -15.02 20.04 19.54
C HIS A 109 -13.85 21.02 19.40
N ILE A 110 -12.61 20.55 19.58
CA ILE A 110 -11.39 21.38 19.42
C ILE A 110 -10.86 21.24 18.00
N GLN A 111 -11.05 22.26 17.17
CA GLN A 111 -10.50 22.30 15.82
C GLN A 111 -8.97 22.39 15.86
N HIS A 112 -8.28 21.45 15.19
CA HIS A 112 -6.81 21.41 15.12
C HIS A 112 -6.31 20.86 13.77
N ALA A 113 -5.00 20.85 13.56
CA ALA A 113 -4.36 20.48 12.28
C ALA A 113 -4.73 19.12 11.68
N GLN A 114 -5.21 18.18 12.48
CA GLN A 114 -5.57 16.84 12.01
C GLN A 114 -7.05 16.71 11.64
N TRP A 115 -7.87 17.73 11.88
CA TRP A 115 -9.25 17.74 11.38
C TRP A 115 -9.26 17.84 9.87
N ALA A 116 -10.36 17.48 9.20
CA ALA A 116 -10.53 17.57 7.76
C ALA A 116 -10.61 19.04 7.29
N LEU A 117 -11.12 19.94 8.14
CA LEU A 117 -11.10 21.39 7.90
C LEU A 117 -9.72 22.02 8.16
N GLY A 118 -8.96 21.45 9.11
CA GLY A 118 -7.59 21.87 9.43
C GLY A 118 -7.53 22.80 10.63
N GLU A 119 -6.37 23.43 10.83
CA GLU A 119 -6.19 24.45 11.87
C GLU A 119 -7.17 25.60 11.67
N ALA A 120 -7.67 26.17 12.76
CA ALA A 120 -8.49 27.36 12.67
C ALA A 120 -7.64 28.54 12.19
N HIS A 121 -8.12 29.21 11.15
CA HIS A 121 -7.54 30.45 10.67
C HIS A 121 -8.30 31.61 11.28
N VAL A 122 -7.58 32.53 11.92
CA VAL A 122 -8.14 33.79 12.36
C VAL A 122 -8.16 34.72 11.14
N GLU A 123 -9.38 35.08 10.73
CA GLU A 123 -9.61 36.03 9.63
C GLU A 123 -8.89 37.36 9.95
N ASP A 124 -8.52 38.10 8.91
CA ASP A 124 -7.78 39.37 8.94
C ASP A 124 -6.27 39.33 9.27
N CYS A 125 -5.80 38.48 10.19
CA CYS A 125 -4.38 38.43 10.60
C CYS A 125 -3.60 37.23 10.02
N GLY A 126 -4.30 36.21 9.51
CA GLY A 126 -3.67 35.02 8.92
C GLY A 126 -3.03 34.06 9.93
N TYR A 127 -3.31 34.24 11.24
CA TYR A 127 -2.83 33.34 12.27
C TYR A 127 -3.52 31.98 12.21
N ARG A 128 -2.72 30.93 12.44
CA ARG A 128 -3.20 29.55 12.58
C ARG A 128 -3.11 29.13 14.03
N LEU A 129 -4.23 28.75 14.62
CA LEU A 129 -4.30 28.30 16.00
C LEU A 129 -3.95 26.82 16.10
N ASP A 130 -3.19 26.44 17.14
CA ASP A 130 -2.90 25.03 17.46
C ASP A 130 -4.20 24.25 17.72
N GLY A 131 -5.10 24.83 18.54
CA GLY A 131 -6.43 24.31 18.82
C GLY A 131 -7.46 25.42 19.02
N LEU A 132 -8.67 25.28 18.48
CA LEU A 132 -9.78 26.21 18.71
C LEU A 132 -11.03 25.47 19.17
N TRP A 133 -11.52 25.79 20.36
CA TRP A 133 -12.81 25.34 20.85
C TRP A 133 -13.86 26.44 20.71
N GLN A 134 -14.77 26.27 19.75
CA GLN A 134 -15.88 27.20 19.55
C GLN A 134 -16.95 26.95 20.62
N ARG A 135 -17.01 27.81 21.64
CA ARG A 135 -17.96 27.68 22.75
C ARG A 135 -19.19 28.54 22.52
N SER A 136 -20.33 28.10 23.02
CA SER A 136 -21.58 28.86 22.92
C SER A 136 -21.56 30.09 23.84
N PRO A 137 -22.16 31.22 23.41
CA PRO A 137 -22.35 32.39 24.27
C PRO A 137 -23.00 32.01 25.60
N PRO A 138 -22.61 32.64 26.74
CA PRO A 138 -21.76 33.82 26.87
C PRO A 138 -20.24 33.54 26.88
N LEU A 139 -19.81 32.28 26.72
CA LEU A 139 -18.39 31.94 26.72
C LEU A 139 -17.73 32.36 25.41
N ARG A 140 -16.57 33.04 25.51
CA ARG A 140 -15.74 33.36 24.34
C ARG A 140 -15.18 32.07 23.72
N PRO A 141 -14.89 32.00 22.42
CA PRO A 141 -14.14 30.87 21.85
C PRO A 141 -12.77 30.72 22.56
N LEU A 142 -12.35 29.48 22.85
CA LEU A 142 -11.09 29.21 23.55
C LEU A 142 -10.02 28.81 22.52
N ALA A 143 -8.99 29.64 22.37
CA ALA A 143 -7.80 29.29 21.59
C ALA A 143 -6.76 28.64 22.51
N ILE A 144 -6.37 27.42 22.17
CA ILE A 144 -5.37 26.62 22.89
C ILE A 144 -4.07 26.71 22.09
N GLU A 145 -2.99 27.18 22.72
CA GLU A 145 -1.71 27.44 22.06
C GLU A 145 -0.58 26.74 22.82
N TYR A 146 0.17 25.88 22.13
CA TYR A 146 1.31 25.16 22.69
C TYR A 146 2.63 25.84 22.29
N MET A 147 3.24 26.52 23.24
CA MET A 147 4.46 27.30 23.03
C MET A 147 5.71 26.42 23.20
N GLY A 148 6.19 25.87 22.08
CA GLY A 148 7.51 25.25 22.01
C GLY A 148 8.59 26.28 22.37
N CYS A 149 9.31 26.07 23.49
CA CYS A 149 10.17 27.11 24.08
C CYS A 149 11.24 27.66 23.12
N TYR A 150 11.84 26.80 22.29
CA TYR A 150 12.85 27.17 21.30
C TYR A 150 12.28 28.02 20.16
N TYR A 151 11.04 27.75 19.76
CA TYR A 151 10.38 28.44 18.65
C TYR A 151 9.74 29.77 19.06
N HIS A 152 9.43 29.93 20.35
CA HIS A 152 8.70 31.08 20.90
C HIS A 152 9.51 31.91 21.89
N GLY A 153 10.83 31.66 22.01
CA GLY A 153 11.74 32.53 22.78
C GLY A 153 11.52 32.53 24.30
N CYS A 154 11.10 31.41 24.90
CA CYS A 154 10.72 31.34 26.32
C CYS A 154 11.75 32.00 27.27
N PRO A 155 11.36 32.99 28.12
CA PRO A 155 12.32 33.72 28.96
C PRO A 155 12.95 32.86 30.05
N LYS A 156 12.24 31.82 30.54
CA LYS A 156 12.77 30.88 31.55
C LYS A 156 13.83 29.93 30.96
N CYS A 157 13.56 29.36 29.79
CA CYS A 157 14.48 28.41 29.15
C CYS A 157 15.65 29.10 28.45
N PHE A 158 15.46 30.34 28.00
CA PHE A 158 16.40 31.11 27.20
C PHE A 158 16.65 32.48 27.84
N PRO A 159 17.36 32.53 28.99
CA PRO A 159 17.59 33.79 29.72
C PRO A 159 18.54 34.75 28.99
N VAL A 160 19.43 34.23 28.15
CA VAL A 160 20.30 35.03 27.27
C VAL A 160 19.49 35.51 26.07
N ARG A 161 18.99 36.74 26.10
CA ARG A 161 17.94 37.23 25.19
C ARG A 161 18.42 37.49 23.75
N ASN A 162 19.72 37.74 23.57
CA ASN A 162 20.36 37.93 22.27
C ASN A 162 20.83 36.62 21.60
N GLN A 163 20.65 35.45 22.22
CA GLN A 163 21.01 34.18 21.60
C GLN A 163 20.10 33.89 20.39
N ILE A 164 20.66 33.31 19.34
CA ILE A 164 19.93 32.96 18.12
C ILE A 164 19.24 31.61 18.29
N LEU A 165 17.93 31.57 18.00
CA LEU A 165 17.07 30.38 18.11
C LEU A 165 16.43 30.05 16.74
N ALA A 166 15.17 29.61 16.75
CA ALA A 166 14.44 29.24 15.54
C ALA A 166 14.41 30.37 14.50
N ALA A 167 14.47 29.98 13.22
CA ALA A 167 14.43 30.89 12.08
C ALA A 167 15.52 31.99 12.08
N GLY A 168 16.65 31.77 12.78
CA GLY A 168 17.76 32.71 12.80
C GLY A 168 17.50 34.00 13.57
N ARG A 169 16.48 34.02 14.44
CA ARG A 169 16.07 35.20 15.22
C ARG A 169 16.57 35.13 16.66
N THR A 170 16.69 36.29 17.31
CA THR A 170 17.03 36.34 18.73
C THR A 170 15.89 35.80 19.61
N ALA A 171 16.22 35.31 20.81
CA ALA A 171 15.23 34.86 21.77
C ALA A 171 14.25 35.97 22.18
N GLU A 172 14.71 37.23 22.25
CA GLU A 172 13.86 38.40 22.50
C GLU A 172 12.86 38.63 21.39
N GLU A 173 13.30 38.71 20.14
CA GLU A 173 12.41 38.92 18.98
C GLU A 173 11.32 37.84 18.89
N LEU A 174 11.66 36.57 19.14
CA LEU A 174 10.67 35.48 19.11
C LEU A 174 9.65 35.64 20.23
N PHE A 175 10.08 36.07 21.42
CA PHE A 175 9.20 36.27 22.55
C PHE A 175 8.27 37.47 22.35
N GLU A 176 8.80 38.61 21.92
CA GLU A 176 8.02 39.81 21.61
C GLU A 176 6.94 39.52 20.58
N ARG A 177 7.29 38.82 19.49
CA ARG A 177 6.31 38.39 18.46
C ARG A 177 5.26 37.43 19.03
N THR A 178 5.65 36.54 19.93
CA THR A 178 4.72 35.62 20.60
C THR A 178 3.75 36.42 21.49
N GLN A 179 4.25 37.37 22.28
CA GLN A 179 3.41 38.21 23.14
C GLN A 179 2.46 39.10 22.32
N GLN A 180 2.96 39.69 21.23
CA GLN A 180 2.14 40.48 20.31
C GLN A 180 1.00 39.62 19.74
N ARG A 181 1.31 38.44 19.21
CA ARG A 181 0.30 37.50 18.69
C ARG A 181 -0.76 37.16 19.75
N LEU A 182 -0.34 36.81 20.97
CA LEU A 182 -1.27 36.50 22.05
C LEU A 182 -2.15 37.69 22.41
N TRP A 183 -1.57 38.88 22.49
CA TRP A 183 -2.32 40.11 22.77
C TRP A 183 -3.38 40.38 21.70
N GLU A 184 -3.03 40.26 20.42
CA GLU A 184 -3.96 40.44 19.29
C GLU A 184 -5.10 39.41 19.32
N LEU A 185 -4.79 38.13 19.55
CA LEU A 185 -5.81 37.08 19.65
C LEU A 185 -6.82 37.35 20.77
N GLU A 186 -6.36 37.81 21.93
CA GLU A 186 -7.25 38.07 23.08
C GLU A 186 -8.05 39.37 22.95
N HIS A 187 -7.39 40.46 22.52
CA HIS A 187 -7.96 41.81 22.60
C HIS A 187 -8.56 42.31 21.29
N GLN A 188 -8.03 41.87 20.14
CA GLN A 188 -8.55 42.28 18.83
C GLN A 188 -9.54 41.26 18.26
N HIS A 189 -9.27 39.97 18.47
CA HIS A 189 -10.11 38.89 17.93
C HIS A 189 -11.04 38.23 18.96
N GLY A 190 -10.97 38.65 20.23
CA GLY A 190 -11.94 38.25 21.25
C GLY A 190 -11.84 36.80 21.73
N TYR A 191 -10.70 36.12 21.51
CA TYR A 191 -10.49 34.77 22.01
C TYR A 191 -10.19 34.78 23.52
N GLN A 192 -10.64 33.76 24.24
CA GLN A 192 -10.02 33.39 25.51
C GLN A 192 -8.81 32.52 25.21
N LEU A 193 -7.67 32.77 25.86
CA LEU A 193 -6.43 32.03 25.58
C LEU A 193 -6.14 30.99 26.65
N HIS A 194 -5.73 29.80 26.21
CA HIS A 194 -5.13 28.74 27.03
C HIS A 194 -3.73 28.45 26.50
N VAL A 195 -2.76 29.21 26.99
CA VAL A 195 -1.37 29.13 26.55
C VAL A 195 -0.59 28.20 27.48
N VAL A 196 0.13 27.25 26.89
CA VAL A 196 0.98 26.32 27.64
C VAL A 196 2.37 26.27 27.07
N TRP A 197 3.38 26.43 27.93
CA TRP A 197 4.77 26.32 27.50
C TRP A 197 5.27 24.88 27.61
N GLY A 198 6.06 24.44 26.62
CA GLY A 198 6.57 23.08 26.60
C GLY A 198 7.42 22.69 27.83
N HIS A 199 8.10 23.64 28.48
CA HIS A 199 8.84 23.36 29.71
C HIS A 199 7.94 23.10 30.92
N GLU A 200 6.78 23.76 31.01
CA GLU A 200 5.82 23.58 32.10
C GLU A 200 5.20 22.19 32.05
N ILE A 201 4.94 21.68 30.85
CA ILE A 201 4.52 20.28 30.67
C ILE A 201 5.64 19.34 31.09
N LYS A 202 6.87 19.55 30.63
CA LYS A 202 8.01 18.70 31.02
C LYS A 202 8.18 18.64 32.55
N GLU A 203 8.05 19.76 33.24
CA GLU A 203 8.09 19.84 34.70
C GLU A 203 6.90 19.11 35.37
N LYS A 204 5.68 19.30 34.87
CA LYS A 204 4.50 18.55 35.35
C LYS A 204 4.66 17.04 35.18
N LEU A 205 5.25 16.60 34.06
CA LEU A 205 5.50 15.18 33.78
C LEU A 205 6.64 14.60 34.64
N SER A 206 7.66 15.39 35.00
CA SER A 206 8.71 14.93 35.92
C SER A 206 8.19 14.75 37.35
N ASN A 207 7.28 15.63 37.77
CA ASN A 207 6.78 15.65 39.15
C ASN A 207 5.57 14.72 39.38
N ASN A 208 4.94 14.20 38.32
CA ASN A 208 3.78 13.32 38.44
C ASN A 208 3.88 12.10 37.52
N THR A 209 4.21 10.94 38.11
CA THR A 209 4.38 9.67 37.40
C THR A 209 3.10 9.19 36.72
N GLN A 210 1.94 9.41 37.33
CA GLN A 210 0.65 9.01 36.75
C GLN A 210 0.30 9.87 35.53
N LEU A 211 0.55 11.18 35.62
CA LEU A 211 0.39 12.12 34.51
C LEU A 211 1.32 11.75 33.35
N ARG A 212 2.59 11.44 33.68
CA ARG A 212 3.59 10.97 32.73
C ARG A 212 3.11 9.74 31.97
N ARG A 213 2.54 8.76 32.67
CA ARG A 213 1.97 7.57 32.05
C ARG A 213 0.85 7.93 31.06
N LYS A 214 -0.15 8.70 31.48
CA LYS A 214 -1.26 9.14 30.61
C LYS A 214 -0.77 9.91 29.38
N TRP A 215 0.21 10.79 29.55
CA TRP A 215 0.81 11.56 28.46
C TRP A 215 1.44 10.66 27.39
N PHE A 216 2.21 9.64 27.79
CA PHE A 216 2.82 8.71 26.85
C PHE A 216 1.85 7.65 26.31
N GLU A 217 0.67 7.50 26.90
CA GLU A 217 -0.41 6.68 26.35
C GLU A 217 -1.12 7.35 25.16
N ILE A 218 -1.00 8.68 25.00
CA ILE A 218 -1.61 9.43 23.89
C ILE A 218 -0.82 9.24 22.59
N ASP A 219 -1.52 8.74 21.57
CA ASP A 219 -0.98 8.57 20.23
C ASP A 219 -0.90 9.92 19.47
N CYS A 220 0.30 10.25 18.99
CA CYS A 220 0.52 11.34 18.04
C CYS A 220 0.48 10.77 16.63
N VAL A 221 -0.65 10.94 15.96
CA VAL A 221 -0.93 10.25 14.70
C VAL A 221 -0.74 11.24 13.55
N ARG A 222 0.17 10.92 12.62
CA ARG A 222 0.22 11.64 11.35
C ARG A 222 -1.00 11.28 10.50
N PRO A 223 -1.43 12.13 9.55
CA PRO A 223 -2.48 11.73 8.62
C PRO A 223 -2.14 10.44 7.87
N MET A 224 -3.19 9.73 7.47
CA MET A 224 -3.08 8.44 6.79
C MET A 224 -2.36 8.59 5.46
N ASP A 225 -1.30 7.83 5.29
CA ASP A 225 -0.63 7.61 4.02
C ASP A 225 -1.02 6.22 3.51
N PRO A 226 -1.87 6.10 2.47
CA PRO A 226 -2.29 4.80 1.96
C PRO A 226 -1.13 3.88 1.57
N ARG A 227 0.02 4.42 1.15
CA ARG A 227 1.18 3.62 0.76
C ARG A 227 1.84 2.98 1.98
N GLU A 228 2.11 3.79 2.99
CA GLU A 228 2.83 3.33 4.19
C GLU A 228 1.91 2.60 5.16
N ASP A 229 0.63 3.00 5.24
CA ASP A 229 -0.30 2.53 6.25
C ASP A 229 -1.21 1.40 5.74
N CYS A 230 -1.68 1.43 4.49
CA CYS A 230 -2.70 0.49 4.00
C CYS A 230 -2.17 -0.53 2.98
N LEU A 231 -1.21 -0.15 2.13
CA LEU A 231 -0.70 -1.02 1.07
C LEU A 231 0.28 -2.04 1.65
N ARG A 232 -0.03 -3.32 1.46
CA ARG A 232 0.78 -4.48 1.91
C ARG A 232 0.92 -5.45 0.75
N GLY A 233 1.97 -6.27 0.76
CA GLY A 233 2.19 -7.30 -0.26
C GLY A 233 1.29 -8.53 -0.07
N GLY A 234 1.67 -9.62 -0.73
CA GLY A 234 1.14 -10.96 -0.43
C GLY A 234 1.54 -11.42 0.98
N ARG A 235 0.88 -12.48 1.45
CA ARG A 235 1.26 -13.16 2.69
C ARG A 235 2.38 -14.17 2.37
N THR A 236 3.53 -14.00 3.00
CA THR A 236 4.62 -14.96 2.93
C THR A 236 5.02 -15.34 4.34
N GLU A 237 4.81 -16.59 4.73
CA GLU A 237 5.00 -17.00 6.13
C GLU A 237 5.43 -18.47 6.25
N PRO A 238 6.59 -18.74 6.86
CA PRO A 238 6.98 -20.08 7.28
C PRO A 238 6.35 -20.43 8.63
N PHE A 239 5.45 -21.40 8.65
CA PHE A 239 4.83 -21.92 9.88
C PHE A 239 5.68 -23.02 10.52
N LYS A 240 6.34 -23.85 9.70
CA LYS A 240 7.21 -24.93 10.16
C LYS A 240 8.43 -25.06 9.23
N LEU A 241 9.64 -24.92 9.78
CA LEU A 241 10.88 -24.92 9.00
C LEU A 241 11.31 -26.31 8.53
N HIS A 242 10.92 -27.36 9.24
CA HIS A 242 11.25 -28.75 8.90
C HIS A 242 10.10 -29.67 9.30
N HIS A 243 9.65 -30.50 8.36
CA HIS A 243 8.65 -31.53 8.60
C HIS A 243 9.11 -32.84 7.93
N LEU A 244 9.10 -33.92 8.69
CA LEU A 244 9.31 -35.27 8.19
C LEU A 244 7.97 -36.00 8.27
N CYS A 245 7.43 -36.41 7.12
CA CYS A 245 6.14 -37.10 7.06
C CYS A 245 6.21 -38.44 7.78
N ALA A 246 5.14 -38.77 8.52
CA ALA A 246 4.86 -40.14 8.88
C ALA A 246 4.50 -40.99 7.64
N GLU A 247 4.42 -42.32 7.81
CA GLU A 247 4.09 -43.25 6.71
C GLU A 247 2.72 -42.98 6.07
N ASP A 248 1.78 -42.40 6.83
CA ASP A 248 0.42 -42.08 6.39
C ASP A 248 0.24 -40.60 6.02
N GLU A 249 1.33 -39.84 5.90
CA GLU A 249 1.32 -38.41 5.59
C GLU A 249 1.99 -38.12 4.23
N GLU A 250 1.59 -37.02 3.63
CA GLU A 250 2.26 -36.43 2.48
C GLU A 250 2.22 -34.90 2.54
N ILE A 251 3.22 -34.28 1.90
CA ILE A 251 3.29 -32.83 1.74
C ILE A 251 2.67 -32.48 0.40
N LEU A 252 1.70 -31.59 0.43
CA LEU A 252 0.96 -31.11 -0.72
C LEU A 252 1.35 -29.66 -0.97
N TYR A 253 1.57 -29.34 -2.23
CA TYR A 253 1.84 -27.99 -2.70
C TYR A 253 0.74 -27.62 -3.69
N ILE A 254 0.05 -26.51 -3.42
CA ILE A 254 -1.04 -26.00 -4.26
C ILE A 254 -0.85 -24.50 -4.47
N ASP A 255 -1.22 -24.02 -5.65
CA ASP A 255 -1.10 -22.64 -6.09
C ASP A 255 -2.41 -22.13 -6.70
N ILE A 256 -2.77 -20.88 -6.40
CA ILE A 256 -4.00 -20.27 -6.90
C ILE A 256 -3.83 -19.85 -8.35
N VAL A 257 -4.72 -20.32 -9.23
CA VAL A 257 -4.71 -19.97 -10.64
C VAL A 257 -4.99 -18.48 -10.82
N SER A 258 -3.91 -17.71 -11.02
CA SER A 258 -3.94 -16.26 -11.30
C SER A 258 -4.69 -15.44 -10.24
N LEU A 259 -4.21 -15.51 -8.99
CA LEU A 259 -4.82 -14.85 -7.83
C LEU A 259 -5.19 -13.36 -8.05
N TYR A 260 -4.25 -12.53 -8.50
CA TYR A 260 -4.51 -11.10 -8.68
C TYR A 260 -5.56 -10.80 -9.77
N PRO A 261 -5.46 -11.38 -10.98
CA PRO A 261 -6.55 -11.29 -11.97
C PRO A 261 -7.90 -11.76 -11.43
N TYR A 262 -7.94 -12.87 -10.68
CA TYR A 262 -9.19 -13.37 -10.10
C TYR A 262 -9.83 -12.35 -9.17
N VAL A 263 -9.10 -11.80 -8.19
CA VAL A 263 -9.69 -10.83 -7.25
C VAL A 263 -10.08 -9.52 -7.95
N MET A 264 -9.36 -9.12 -9.00
CA MET A 264 -9.73 -7.97 -9.82
C MET A 264 -11.05 -8.19 -10.58
N LYS A 265 -11.29 -9.41 -11.07
CA LYS A 265 -12.52 -9.80 -11.79
C LYS A 265 -13.72 -10.00 -10.85
N ALA A 266 -13.49 -10.59 -9.68
CA ALA A 266 -14.54 -11.10 -8.79
C ALA A 266 -14.98 -10.09 -7.72
N ARG A 267 -14.14 -9.10 -7.37
CA ARG A 267 -14.39 -8.21 -6.23
C ARG A 267 -14.72 -6.78 -6.66
N SER A 268 -15.31 -6.03 -5.74
CA SER A 268 -15.70 -4.63 -5.95
C SER A 268 -14.63 -3.65 -5.48
N PHE A 269 -14.45 -2.56 -6.22
CA PHE A 269 -13.42 -1.55 -5.97
C PHE A 269 -14.02 -0.15 -5.79
N PRO A 270 -13.36 0.73 -5.00
CA PRO A 270 -13.82 2.09 -4.81
C PRO A 270 -13.63 2.91 -6.10
N ILE A 271 -14.60 3.77 -6.42
CA ILE A 271 -14.53 4.71 -7.54
C ILE A 271 -14.82 6.14 -7.06
N GLY A 272 -14.31 7.13 -7.78
CA GLY A 272 -14.43 8.54 -7.39
C GLY A 272 -13.56 8.95 -6.20
N HIS A 273 -13.83 10.13 -5.66
CA HIS A 273 -13.11 10.68 -4.51
C HIS A 273 -13.71 10.17 -3.18
N PRO A 274 -12.89 9.89 -2.16
CA PRO A 274 -13.40 9.58 -0.83
C PRO A 274 -13.84 10.84 -0.08
N ASN A 275 -14.78 10.67 0.83
CA ASN A 275 -15.00 11.58 1.94
C ASN A 275 -13.96 11.26 3.03
N VAL A 276 -13.04 12.19 3.28
CA VAL A 276 -12.00 12.04 4.30
C VAL A 276 -12.55 12.52 5.63
N LEU A 277 -12.81 11.56 6.53
CA LEU A 277 -13.36 11.79 7.86
C LEU A 277 -12.24 11.72 8.89
N THR A 278 -12.23 12.68 9.81
CA THR A 278 -11.28 12.80 10.92
C THR A 278 -12.04 12.87 12.23
N ARG A 279 -11.32 12.99 13.36
CA ARG A 279 -11.92 12.81 14.69
C ARG A 279 -13.07 13.74 15.05
N ASP A 280 -13.12 14.95 14.50
CA ASP A 280 -14.28 15.84 14.59
C ASP A 280 -15.57 15.18 14.16
N THR A 281 -15.53 14.32 13.14
CA THR A 281 -16.70 13.61 12.65
C THR A 281 -16.79 12.22 13.28
N LEU A 282 -15.65 11.56 13.52
CA LEU A 282 -15.62 10.17 13.99
C LEU A 282 -15.93 10.01 15.49
N LEU A 283 -15.76 11.08 16.29
CA LEU A 283 -16.09 11.06 17.72
C LEU A 283 -17.51 11.57 18.03
N LEU A 284 -18.16 12.26 17.09
CA LEU A 284 -19.59 12.53 17.20
C LEU A 284 -20.32 11.20 17.17
N PRO A 285 -21.31 10.97 18.06
CA PRO A 285 -21.89 9.65 18.28
C PRO A 285 -22.39 9.04 16.96
N PRO A 286 -21.73 7.99 16.44
CA PRO A 286 -22.36 7.08 15.50
C PRO A 286 -23.22 6.10 16.33
N ASN A 287 -24.07 5.33 15.66
CA ASN A 287 -24.88 4.30 16.33
C ASN A 287 -24.06 3.23 17.08
N ASN A 288 -22.72 3.20 16.96
CA ASN A 288 -21.83 2.17 17.49
C ASN A 288 -20.57 2.76 18.17
N PRO A 289 -20.51 2.81 19.52
CA PRO A 289 -19.31 3.24 20.24
C PRO A 289 -18.18 2.21 20.14
N LEU A 290 -16.93 2.68 20.24
CA LEU A 290 -15.75 1.83 20.39
C LEU A 290 -15.74 1.12 21.76
N PRO A 291 -15.12 -0.06 21.89
CA PRO A 291 -14.40 -0.79 20.85
C PRO A 291 -15.34 -1.53 19.88
N TRP A 292 -14.98 -1.59 18.60
CA TRP A 292 -15.69 -2.44 17.64
C TRP A 292 -15.20 -3.88 17.76
N THR A 293 -16.13 -4.81 17.90
CA THR A 293 -15.82 -6.25 18.09
C THR A 293 -16.46 -7.15 17.03
N THR A 294 -17.25 -6.58 16.13
CA THR A 294 -17.94 -7.30 15.05
C THR A 294 -17.99 -6.42 13.80
N PRO A 295 -18.09 -7.01 12.59
CA PRO A 295 -18.16 -6.24 11.34
C PRO A 295 -19.26 -5.20 11.29
N GLU A 296 -20.41 -5.46 11.91
CA GLU A 296 -21.60 -4.58 11.88
C GLU A 296 -21.34 -3.25 12.61
N HIS A 297 -20.37 -3.21 13.51
CA HIS A 297 -19.96 -1.99 14.17
C HIS A 297 -19.28 -1.01 13.19
N ASN A 298 -18.61 -1.52 12.15
CA ASN A 298 -17.95 -0.71 11.13
C ASN A 298 -18.93 -0.31 10.03
N ILE A 299 -19.42 0.92 10.11
CA ILE A 299 -20.33 1.52 9.10
C ILE A 299 -19.60 2.13 7.90
N TYR A 300 -18.26 2.16 7.89
CA TYR A 300 -17.48 2.84 6.87
C TYR A 300 -16.95 1.86 5.82
N LYS A 301 -16.92 2.32 4.57
CA LYS A 301 -16.50 1.53 3.42
C LYS A 301 -15.34 2.18 2.69
N GLY A 302 -14.12 1.71 2.96
CA GLY A 302 -12.90 2.25 2.34
C GLY A 302 -11.64 1.93 3.11
N LEU A 303 -10.78 2.94 3.32
CA LEU A 303 -9.54 2.80 4.09
C LEU A 303 -9.74 3.40 5.49
N LEU A 304 -9.23 2.72 6.52
CA LEU A 304 -9.37 3.14 7.91
C LEU A 304 -8.01 3.12 8.60
N LEU A 305 -7.60 4.26 9.17
CA LEU A 305 -6.47 4.36 10.08
C LEU A 305 -6.98 4.13 11.51
N VAL A 306 -6.65 2.97 12.06
CA VAL A 306 -7.22 2.48 13.32
C VAL A 306 -6.13 1.95 14.24
N ARG A 307 -6.45 1.89 15.53
CA ARG A 307 -5.73 1.05 16.47
C ARG A 307 -6.46 -0.27 16.64
N VAL A 308 -5.78 -1.35 16.28
CA VAL A 308 -6.32 -2.71 16.39
C VAL A 308 -5.69 -3.46 17.55
N GLN A 309 -6.52 -4.20 18.28
CA GLN A 309 -6.13 -5.10 19.35
C GLN A 309 -6.42 -6.54 18.91
N PRO A 310 -5.40 -7.39 18.72
CA PRO A 310 -5.61 -8.79 18.38
C PRO A 310 -6.14 -9.63 19.55
N PRO A 311 -6.80 -10.77 19.28
CA PRO A 311 -7.14 -11.74 20.32
C PRO A 311 -5.88 -12.35 20.93
N ASN A 312 -5.97 -12.87 22.16
CA ASN A 312 -4.82 -13.50 22.85
C ASN A 312 -4.31 -14.75 22.12
N PHE A 313 -5.20 -15.44 21.42
CA PHE A 313 -4.94 -16.63 20.62
C PHE A 313 -5.93 -16.63 19.45
N MET A 314 -5.58 -17.27 18.34
CA MET A 314 -6.51 -17.53 17.25
C MET A 314 -7.35 -18.78 17.57
N ASN A 315 -8.58 -18.82 17.05
CA ASN A 315 -9.41 -20.02 17.17
C ASN A 315 -8.90 -21.11 16.22
N GLY A 316 -8.77 -22.34 16.72
CA GLY A 316 -8.17 -23.45 15.97
C GLY A 316 -6.67 -23.26 15.74
N ASN A 317 -6.10 -24.02 14.81
CA ASN A 317 -4.69 -23.87 14.39
C ASN A 317 -4.54 -22.79 13.30
N LEU A 318 -5.47 -21.82 13.25
CA LEU A 318 -5.43 -20.75 12.26
C LEU A 318 -4.34 -19.73 12.60
N PRO A 319 -3.56 -19.28 11.60
CA PRO A 319 -2.56 -18.27 11.83
C PRO A 319 -3.21 -16.86 11.90
N PRO A 320 -2.52 -15.83 12.42
CA PRO A 320 -3.10 -14.49 12.54
C PRO A 320 -3.48 -13.88 11.17
N VAL A 321 -4.46 -12.97 11.20
CA VAL A 321 -5.09 -12.40 9.99
C VAL A 321 -4.40 -11.11 9.54
N LEU A 322 -4.30 -10.13 10.45
CA LEU A 322 -3.94 -8.77 10.06
C LEU A 322 -2.44 -8.62 9.82
N PRO A 323 -2.03 -8.03 8.68
CA PRO A 323 -0.64 -7.68 8.45
C PRO A 323 -0.19 -6.54 9.36
N TYR A 324 1.04 -6.63 9.85
CA TYR A 324 1.72 -5.60 10.63
C TYR A 324 3.13 -5.38 10.08
N ARG A 325 3.49 -4.11 9.83
CA ARG A 325 4.85 -3.74 9.46
C ARG A 325 5.62 -3.38 10.72
N THR A 326 6.64 -4.18 11.04
CA THR A 326 7.53 -3.93 12.18
C THR A 326 8.36 -2.66 11.96
N HIS A 327 8.97 -2.13 13.03
CA HIS A 327 9.79 -0.92 12.97
C HIS A 327 10.99 -1.01 12.01
N ASP A 328 11.49 -2.21 11.72
CA ASP A 328 12.55 -2.46 10.72
C ASP A 328 12.02 -2.66 9.29
N GLY A 329 10.72 -2.47 9.06
CA GLY A 329 10.08 -2.49 7.74
C GLY A 329 9.58 -3.84 7.27
N ARG A 330 9.77 -4.93 8.03
CA ARG A 330 9.31 -6.29 7.64
C ARG A 330 7.79 -6.42 7.77
N LEU A 331 7.19 -7.14 6.83
CA LEU A 331 5.78 -7.51 6.92
C LEU A 331 5.64 -8.81 7.73
N THR A 332 4.81 -8.78 8.76
CA THR A 332 4.54 -9.92 9.66
C THR A 332 3.05 -10.03 9.93
N PHE A 333 2.60 -11.13 10.54
CA PHE A 333 1.21 -11.35 10.95
C PHE A 333 1.17 -11.73 12.44
N PRO A 334 1.38 -10.79 13.38
CA PRO A 334 1.52 -11.09 14.79
C PRO A 334 0.20 -10.93 15.56
N LEU A 335 0.13 -11.53 16.76
CA LEU A 335 -0.87 -11.20 17.78
C LEU A 335 -0.37 -10.17 18.82
N CYS A 336 0.85 -9.67 18.65
CA CYS A 336 1.48 -8.69 19.52
C CYS A 336 2.53 -7.89 18.76
N ALA A 337 2.29 -6.58 18.57
CA ALA A 337 3.25 -5.68 17.91
C ALA A 337 4.60 -5.66 18.62
N LYS A 338 4.62 -5.47 19.94
CA LYS A 338 5.87 -5.43 20.71
C LYS A 338 6.69 -6.72 20.63
N CYS A 339 6.05 -7.88 20.50
CA CYS A 339 6.77 -9.14 20.25
C CYS A 339 7.38 -9.17 18.84
N ALA A 340 6.63 -8.72 17.83
CA ALA A 340 7.08 -8.68 16.45
C ALA A 340 8.28 -7.73 16.29
N ASP A 341 8.18 -6.52 16.84
CA ASP A 341 9.25 -5.52 16.80
C ASP A 341 10.52 -5.99 17.51
N ASN A 342 10.37 -6.61 18.69
CA ASN A 342 11.50 -7.12 19.47
C ASN A 342 11.99 -8.51 19.00
N ARG A 343 11.34 -9.10 17.99
CA ARG A 343 11.60 -10.47 17.50
C ARG A 343 11.59 -11.52 18.61
N GLN A 344 10.67 -11.38 19.55
CA GLN A 344 10.59 -12.18 20.75
C GLN A 344 10.26 -13.65 20.43
N GLN A 345 11.07 -14.59 20.94
CA GLN A 345 10.88 -16.04 20.76
C GLN A 345 10.19 -16.73 21.95
N ARG A 346 10.08 -16.05 23.10
CA ARG A 346 9.42 -16.57 24.31
C ARG A 346 7.92 -16.25 24.33
N PRO A 347 7.09 -17.00 25.07
CA PRO A 347 5.67 -16.71 25.23
C PRO A 347 5.41 -15.25 25.60
N CYS A 348 4.38 -14.66 24.98
CA CYS A 348 4.04 -13.26 25.18
C CYS A 348 3.42 -13.04 26.56
N THR A 349 3.90 -12.02 27.28
CA THR A 349 3.34 -11.55 28.56
C THR A 349 2.91 -10.08 28.51
N HIS A 350 2.86 -9.50 27.31
CA HIS A 350 2.56 -8.09 27.09
C HIS A 350 1.06 -7.80 27.29
N GLY A 351 0.76 -6.61 27.81
CA GLY A 351 -0.62 -6.15 27.99
C GLY A 351 -1.31 -5.77 26.68
N GLU A 352 -2.62 -5.56 26.73
CA GLU A 352 -3.44 -5.23 25.54
C GLU A 352 -2.89 -4.05 24.73
N ARG A 353 -2.46 -2.98 25.41
CA ARG A 353 -1.92 -1.78 24.76
C ARG A 353 -0.63 -2.07 24.00
N GLU A 354 0.29 -2.81 24.59
CA GLU A 354 1.58 -3.20 23.98
C GLU A 354 1.40 -4.20 22.84
N ARG A 355 0.34 -5.02 22.90
CA ARG A 355 -0.03 -5.96 21.85
C ARG A 355 -0.69 -5.24 20.67
N SER A 356 -1.43 -4.16 20.91
CA SER A 356 -2.11 -3.36 19.89
C SER A 356 -1.16 -2.51 19.04
N TRP A 357 -1.57 -2.14 17.84
CA TRP A 357 -0.83 -1.22 16.97
C TRP A 357 -1.75 -0.31 16.18
N LEU A 358 -1.17 0.77 15.68
CA LEU A 358 -1.81 1.74 14.82
C LEU A 358 -1.34 1.52 13.38
N THR A 359 -2.27 1.30 12.45
CA THR A 359 -1.98 1.19 11.02
C THR A 359 -3.28 1.36 10.22
N GLY A 360 -3.12 1.54 8.91
CA GLY A 360 -4.23 1.57 7.96
C GLY A 360 -4.66 0.17 7.52
N TYR A 361 -5.96 -0.04 7.35
CA TYR A 361 -6.53 -1.26 6.75
C TYR A 361 -7.61 -0.92 5.74
N THR A 362 -7.84 -1.84 4.80
CA THR A 362 -9.08 -1.85 4.05
C THR A 362 -10.21 -2.34 4.95
N HIS A 363 -11.43 -1.81 4.75
CA HIS A 363 -12.59 -2.26 5.53
C HIS A 363 -12.84 -3.77 5.39
N VAL A 364 -12.52 -4.38 4.25
CA VAL A 364 -12.71 -5.82 4.01
C VAL A 364 -11.79 -6.68 4.88
N GLU A 365 -10.51 -6.31 4.98
CA GLU A 365 -9.54 -7.03 5.81
C GLU A 365 -9.81 -6.78 7.30
N LEU A 366 -10.21 -5.56 7.65
CA LEU A 366 -10.57 -5.21 9.02
C LEU A 366 -11.82 -5.96 9.49
N ASN A 367 -12.88 -6.01 8.69
CA ASN A 367 -14.12 -6.72 9.01
C ASN A 367 -13.85 -8.22 9.16
N TYR A 368 -13.08 -8.81 8.24
CA TYR A 368 -12.69 -10.22 8.33
C TYR A 368 -11.89 -10.55 9.62
N ALA A 369 -11.08 -9.61 10.10
CA ALA A 369 -10.39 -9.75 11.39
C ALA A 369 -11.32 -9.60 12.59
N LEU A 370 -12.30 -8.70 12.55
CA LEU A 370 -13.30 -8.53 13.62
C LEU A 370 -14.09 -9.84 13.86
N GLU A 371 -14.47 -10.56 12.79
CA GLU A 371 -15.09 -11.89 12.88
C GLU A 371 -14.22 -12.92 13.64
N ARG A 372 -12.90 -12.70 13.64
CA ARG A 372 -11.89 -13.61 14.24
C ARG A 372 -11.36 -13.09 15.57
N GLY A 373 -12.12 -12.21 16.23
CA GLY A 373 -11.86 -11.78 17.61
C GLY A 373 -10.89 -10.61 17.77
N TYR A 374 -10.50 -9.96 16.67
CA TYR A 374 -9.81 -8.68 16.74
C TYR A 374 -10.79 -7.60 17.22
N LYS A 375 -10.26 -6.52 17.79
CA LYS A 375 -11.04 -5.35 18.21
C LYS A 375 -10.44 -4.08 17.65
N VAL A 376 -11.27 -3.14 17.22
CA VAL A 376 -10.82 -1.75 16.96
C VAL A 376 -11.04 -0.97 18.25
N VAL A 377 -9.97 -0.43 18.82
CA VAL A 377 -10.02 0.29 20.10
C VAL A 377 -9.98 1.81 19.94
N ASP A 378 -9.49 2.29 18.80
CA ASP A 378 -9.47 3.71 18.46
C ASP A 378 -9.48 3.91 16.95
N ILE A 379 -10.00 5.06 16.50
CA ILE A 379 -10.08 5.45 15.09
C ILE A 379 -9.53 6.86 14.92
N TYR A 380 -8.76 7.08 13.84
CA TYR A 380 -8.04 8.33 13.62
C TYR A 380 -8.45 9.02 12.34
N GLU A 381 -8.55 8.27 11.23
CA GLU A 381 -8.89 8.80 9.92
C GLU A 381 -9.60 7.72 9.10
N VAL A 382 -10.61 8.10 8.33
CA VAL A 382 -11.34 7.21 7.44
C VAL A 382 -11.46 7.85 6.06
N TRP A 383 -11.11 7.11 5.02
CA TRP A 383 -11.43 7.48 3.64
C TRP A 383 -12.63 6.65 3.21
N ASN A 384 -13.81 7.24 3.35
CA ASN A 384 -15.07 6.57 3.04
C ASN A 384 -15.46 6.81 1.58
N TYR A 385 -15.73 5.74 0.84
CA TYR A 385 -16.15 5.80 -0.56
C TYR A 385 -17.63 5.45 -0.68
N GLU A 386 -18.42 6.37 -1.23
CA GLU A 386 -19.86 6.16 -1.47
C GLU A 386 -20.11 5.22 -2.65
N LYS A 387 -19.25 5.27 -3.67
CA LYS A 387 -19.44 4.56 -4.93
C LYS A 387 -18.42 3.43 -5.08
N TRP A 388 -18.92 2.29 -5.55
CA TRP A 388 -18.16 1.05 -5.71
C TRP A 388 -18.58 0.36 -6.99
N ASP A 389 -17.62 -0.19 -7.73
CA ASP A 389 -17.86 -0.85 -9.00
C ASP A 389 -17.36 -2.32 -8.93
N PRO A 390 -18.26 -3.33 -9.02
CA PRO A 390 -17.90 -4.75 -9.07
C PRO A 390 -17.38 -5.19 -10.44
N ASN A 391 -17.52 -4.36 -11.47
CA ASN A 391 -17.14 -4.66 -12.85
C ASN A 391 -15.92 -3.87 -13.32
N LEU A 392 -15.31 -3.05 -12.46
CA LEU A 392 -14.21 -2.14 -12.80
C LEU A 392 -13.11 -2.78 -13.68
N PHE A 393 -12.69 -4.00 -13.33
CA PHE A 393 -11.66 -4.73 -14.06
C PHE A 393 -12.19 -5.96 -14.81
N ARG A 394 -13.48 -6.27 -14.71
CA ARG A 394 -14.04 -7.54 -15.20
C ARG A 394 -13.80 -7.73 -16.69
N SER A 395 -14.16 -6.74 -17.50
CA SER A 395 -13.96 -6.81 -18.96
C SER A 395 -12.47 -6.90 -19.34
N TYR A 396 -11.60 -6.13 -18.65
CA TYR A 396 -10.16 -6.19 -18.87
C TYR A 396 -9.60 -7.59 -18.59
N VAL A 397 -9.91 -8.15 -17.42
CA VAL A 397 -9.44 -9.48 -17.03
C VAL A 397 -10.01 -10.55 -17.96
N ASN A 398 -11.31 -10.49 -18.29
CA ASN A 398 -11.93 -11.45 -19.21
C ASN A 398 -11.24 -11.46 -20.58
N THR A 399 -10.91 -10.30 -21.14
CA THR A 399 -10.19 -10.20 -22.41
C THR A 399 -8.82 -10.88 -22.34
N PHE A 400 -7.98 -10.53 -21.35
CA PHE A 400 -6.62 -11.07 -21.30
C PHE A 400 -6.55 -12.53 -20.82
N ILE A 401 -7.50 -12.98 -20.00
CA ILE A 401 -7.59 -14.40 -19.64
C ILE A 401 -8.13 -15.21 -20.82
N GLY A 402 -9.12 -14.71 -21.56
CA GLY A 402 -9.60 -15.35 -22.79
C GLY A 402 -8.50 -15.49 -23.83
N LEU A 403 -7.77 -14.41 -24.12
CA LEU A 403 -6.61 -14.44 -25.03
C LEU A 403 -5.52 -15.41 -24.55
N LYS A 404 -5.22 -15.42 -23.25
CA LYS A 404 -4.26 -16.35 -22.65
C LYS A 404 -4.70 -17.79 -22.85
N GLN A 405 -5.99 -18.08 -22.71
CA GLN A 405 -6.55 -19.42 -22.84
C GLN A 405 -6.57 -19.89 -24.29
N GLN A 406 -7.08 -19.06 -25.21
CA GLN A 406 -7.05 -19.30 -26.66
C GLN A 406 -5.63 -19.59 -27.16
N ALA A 407 -4.65 -18.77 -26.75
CA ALA A 407 -3.24 -18.93 -27.13
C ALA A 407 -2.54 -20.14 -26.48
N SER A 408 -3.21 -20.87 -25.57
CA SER A 408 -2.65 -22.10 -24.99
C SER A 408 -2.92 -23.32 -25.85
N GLY A 409 -3.81 -23.22 -26.84
CA GLY A 409 -4.34 -24.35 -27.58
C GLY A 409 -5.37 -25.15 -26.78
N TRP A 410 -5.85 -26.24 -27.39
CA TRP A 410 -6.84 -27.14 -26.78
C TRP A 410 -6.24 -27.91 -25.60
N PRO A 411 -6.95 -28.02 -24.46
CA PRO A 411 -6.51 -28.84 -23.33
C PRO A 411 -6.40 -30.33 -23.67
N ASP A 412 -5.57 -31.04 -22.89
CA ASP A 412 -5.49 -32.49 -22.94
C ASP A 412 -6.87 -33.11 -22.63
N GLY A 413 -7.38 -33.94 -23.55
CA GLY A 413 -8.72 -34.54 -23.46
C GLY A 413 -9.75 -33.93 -24.42
N CYS A 414 -9.49 -32.78 -25.04
CA CYS A 414 -10.37 -32.15 -26.04
C CYS A 414 -10.14 -32.70 -27.47
N ALA A 415 -10.27 -34.01 -27.66
CA ALA A 415 -9.95 -34.66 -28.94
C ALA A 415 -11.12 -34.65 -29.93
N SER A 416 -12.36 -34.82 -29.46
CA SER A 416 -13.55 -34.82 -30.31
C SER A 416 -14.22 -33.45 -30.36
N GLU A 417 -15.11 -33.24 -31.34
CA GLU A 417 -15.93 -32.02 -31.43
C GLU A 417 -16.84 -31.84 -30.20
N MET A 418 -17.30 -32.95 -29.62
CA MET A 418 -18.14 -32.93 -28.42
C MET A 418 -17.33 -32.48 -27.19
N ASP A 419 -16.12 -33.01 -26.99
CA ASP A 419 -15.25 -32.60 -25.88
C ASP A 419 -14.90 -31.10 -25.96
N ARG A 420 -14.69 -30.60 -27.18
CA ARG A 420 -14.43 -29.18 -27.44
C ARG A 420 -15.65 -28.33 -27.11
N ALA A 421 -16.85 -28.74 -27.54
CA ALA A 421 -18.09 -28.04 -27.23
C ALA A 421 -18.36 -28.00 -25.71
N ASP A 422 -18.17 -29.13 -25.04
CA ASP A 422 -18.33 -29.25 -23.58
C ASP A 422 -17.33 -28.36 -22.83
N TYR A 423 -16.07 -28.36 -23.26
CA TYR A 423 -15.05 -27.47 -22.69
C TYR A 423 -15.40 -25.99 -22.85
N LEU A 424 -15.86 -25.56 -24.03
CA LEU A 424 -16.26 -24.17 -24.28
C LEU A 424 -17.46 -23.78 -23.41
N ALA A 425 -18.49 -24.63 -23.35
CA ALA A 425 -19.67 -24.40 -22.54
C ALA A 425 -19.34 -24.33 -21.04
N GLU A 426 -18.46 -25.21 -20.56
CA GLU A 426 -18.02 -25.21 -19.18
C GLU A 426 -17.15 -23.98 -18.85
N PHE A 427 -16.23 -23.59 -19.75
CA PHE A 427 -15.41 -22.40 -19.56
C PHE A 427 -16.28 -21.14 -19.52
N GLU A 428 -17.28 -21.01 -20.40
CA GLU A 428 -18.23 -19.90 -20.34
C GLU A 428 -19.07 -19.94 -19.07
N ARG A 429 -19.54 -21.12 -18.63
CA ARG A 429 -20.34 -21.27 -17.42
C ARG A 429 -19.57 -20.90 -16.15
N VAL A 430 -18.31 -21.30 -16.05
CA VAL A 430 -17.47 -21.08 -14.85
C VAL A 430 -16.82 -19.70 -14.87
N GLU A 431 -16.26 -19.28 -16.00
CA GLU A 431 -15.51 -18.02 -16.10
C GLU A 431 -16.35 -16.85 -16.61
N GLY A 432 -17.47 -17.10 -17.29
CA GLY A 432 -18.19 -16.03 -17.99
C GLY A 432 -17.34 -15.40 -19.11
N ILE A 433 -16.49 -16.20 -19.76
CA ILE A 433 -15.62 -15.80 -20.86
C ILE A 433 -15.97 -16.67 -22.07
N PHE A 434 -16.37 -16.02 -23.15
CA PHE A 434 -16.54 -16.68 -24.44
C PHE A 434 -15.15 -16.85 -25.10
N LEU A 435 -14.83 -18.08 -25.51
CA LEU A 435 -13.63 -18.39 -26.28
C LEU A 435 -14.03 -18.64 -27.73
N ASP A 436 -13.32 -18.02 -28.67
CA ASP A 436 -13.53 -18.26 -30.09
C ASP A 436 -12.82 -19.56 -30.51
N PRO A 437 -13.55 -20.60 -30.95
CA PRO A 437 -12.96 -21.88 -31.34
C PRO A 437 -11.95 -21.78 -32.48
N GLU A 438 -12.12 -20.81 -33.38
CA GLU A 438 -11.23 -20.62 -34.55
C GLU A 438 -9.88 -20.01 -34.13
N GLU A 439 -9.84 -19.32 -33.00
CA GLU A 439 -8.66 -18.66 -32.45
C GLU A 439 -7.93 -19.51 -31.38
N ILE A 440 -8.42 -20.73 -31.09
CA ILE A 440 -7.75 -21.65 -30.15
C ILE A 440 -6.59 -22.35 -30.87
N GLU A 441 -5.40 -21.80 -30.71
CA GLU A 441 -4.15 -22.35 -31.22
C GLU A 441 -2.98 -22.10 -30.26
N THR A 442 -1.98 -22.98 -30.32
CA THR A 442 -0.78 -22.83 -29.49
C THR A 442 0.05 -21.65 -29.99
N ASN A 443 0.01 -20.54 -29.24
CA ASN A 443 0.76 -19.31 -29.53
C ASN A 443 1.51 -18.83 -28.28
N PRO A 444 2.76 -19.29 -28.06
CA PRO A 444 3.52 -18.96 -26.86
C PRO A 444 3.74 -17.46 -26.65
N GLY A 445 3.91 -16.70 -27.75
CA GLY A 445 4.11 -15.25 -27.71
C GLY A 445 2.87 -14.51 -27.22
N LEU A 446 1.71 -14.77 -27.83
CA LEU A 446 0.45 -14.15 -27.41
C LEU A 446 0.07 -14.55 -25.98
N ARG A 447 0.27 -15.83 -25.60
CA ARG A 447 0.06 -16.31 -24.23
C ARG A 447 0.90 -15.54 -23.22
N MET A 448 2.18 -15.31 -23.51
CA MET A 448 3.08 -14.54 -22.65
C MET A 448 2.59 -13.09 -22.49
N ILE A 449 2.22 -12.43 -23.59
CA ILE A 449 1.71 -11.06 -23.60
C ILE A 449 0.43 -10.95 -22.76
N ALA A 450 -0.53 -11.84 -23.00
CA ALA A 450 -1.81 -11.85 -22.32
C ALA A 450 -1.64 -12.07 -20.80
N LYS A 451 -0.80 -13.03 -20.40
CA LYS A 451 -0.44 -13.26 -18.99
C LYS A 451 0.21 -12.03 -18.36
N LEU A 452 1.13 -11.38 -19.08
CA LEU A 452 1.86 -10.22 -18.61
C LEU A 452 0.93 -9.00 -18.42
N LEU A 453 0.01 -8.75 -19.34
CA LEU A 453 -0.98 -7.67 -19.22
C LEU A 453 -1.95 -7.92 -18.06
N ALA A 454 -2.46 -9.15 -17.93
CA ALA A 454 -3.35 -9.54 -16.84
C ALA A 454 -2.72 -9.30 -15.45
N ASN A 455 -1.44 -9.64 -15.27
CA ASN A 455 -0.77 -9.57 -13.97
C ASN A 455 -0.17 -8.20 -13.62
N SER A 456 0.23 -7.40 -14.63
CA SER A 456 1.04 -6.19 -14.39
C SER A 456 0.24 -4.93 -14.07
N LEU A 457 -1.09 -4.96 -14.26
CA LEU A 457 -1.94 -3.78 -14.17
C LEU A 457 -1.94 -3.15 -12.76
N TRP A 458 -2.28 -3.95 -11.73
CA TRP A 458 -2.47 -3.41 -10.38
C TRP A 458 -1.18 -2.81 -9.80
N GLY A 459 -0.03 -3.43 -10.07
CA GLY A 459 1.27 -2.95 -9.60
C GLY A 459 1.60 -1.57 -10.14
N LYS A 460 1.14 -1.24 -11.35
CA LYS A 460 1.31 0.09 -11.94
C LYS A 460 0.52 1.17 -11.19
N LEU A 461 -0.63 0.84 -10.62
CA LEU A 461 -1.45 1.76 -9.82
C LEU A 461 -0.77 2.12 -8.48
N ALA A 462 0.22 1.34 -8.04
CA ALA A 462 0.97 1.57 -6.81
C ALA A 462 2.45 1.91 -7.06
N GLN A 463 2.81 2.39 -8.26
CA GLN A 463 4.19 2.66 -8.62
C GLN A 463 4.84 3.60 -7.59
N ARG A 464 6.00 3.22 -7.07
CA ARG A 464 6.75 4.04 -6.10
C ARG A 464 7.27 5.31 -6.75
N VAL A 465 7.30 6.37 -5.93
CA VAL A 465 8.06 7.59 -6.20
C VAL A 465 9.52 7.42 -5.75
N CYS A 466 10.41 8.29 -6.20
CA CYS A 466 11.84 8.28 -5.83
C CYS A 466 12.62 7.01 -6.25
N GLY A 467 12.26 6.43 -7.40
CA GLY A 467 13.12 5.43 -8.03
C GLY A 467 14.49 6.02 -8.38
N THR A 468 15.50 5.15 -8.44
CA THR A 468 16.78 5.50 -9.05
C THR A 468 16.59 5.59 -10.56
N GLU A 469 17.02 6.69 -11.15
CA GLU A 469 16.95 6.96 -12.58
C GLU A 469 18.37 7.02 -13.15
N VAL A 470 18.55 6.50 -14.35
CA VAL A 470 19.78 6.70 -15.12
C VAL A 470 19.55 7.88 -16.07
N ARG A 471 20.41 8.88 -15.98
CA ARG A 471 20.48 10.01 -16.92
C ARG A 471 21.81 9.98 -17.63
N TYR A 472 21.83 10.52 -18.84
CA TYR A 472 23.03 10.62 -19.64
C TYR A 472 23.38 12.10 -19.80
N ALA A 473 24.61 12.45 -19.47
CA ALA A 473 25.19 13.76 -19.75
C ALA A 473 26.18 13.62 -20.90
N LYS A 474 25.99 14.39 -21.97
CA LYS A 474 26.87 14.39 -23.15
C LYS A 474 27.96 15.46 -23.07
N THR A 475 27.80 16.41 -22.15
CA THR A 475 28.74 17.51 -21.98
C THR A 475 29.03 17.74 -20.49
N PRO A 476 30.19 18.32 -20.15
CA PRO A 476 30.48 18.71 -18.77
C PRO A 476 29.46 19.65 -18.16
N ALA A 477 28.80 20.49 -18.97
CA ALA A 477 27.75 21.39 -18.51
C ALA A 477 26.48 20.62 -18.06
N GLU A 478 26.04 19.63 -18.84
CA GLU A 478 24.92 18.75 -18.47
C GLU A 478 25.24 17.94 -17.20
N PHE A 479 26.49 17.49 -17.08
CA PHE A 479 26.95 16.77 -15.89
C PHE A 479 26.92 17.66 -14.63
N HIS A 480 27.48 18.87 -14.70
CA HIS A 480 27.42 19.83 -13.60
C HIS A 480 25.98 20.23 -13.25
N GLN A 481 25.10 20.38 -14.25
CA GLN A 481 23.69 20.64 -13.99
C GLN A 481 23.04 19.53 -13.15
N LEU A 482 23.40 18.26 -13.38
CA LEU A 482 22.91 17.15 -12.56
C LEU A 482 23.52 17.14 -11.15
N LEU A 483 24.79 17.56 -10.99
CA LEU A 483 25.44 17.68 -9.69
C LEU A 483 24.84 18.80 -8.82
N GLU A 484 24.50 19.92 -9.45
CA GLU A 484 24.02 21.14 -8.77
C GLU A 484 22.50 21.19 -8.59
N ASP A 485 21.74 20.31 -9.24
CA ASP A 485 20.27 20.29 -9.14
C ASP A 485 19.85 19.97 -7.70
N PRO A 486 19.21 20.94 -6.98
CA PRO A 486 18.88 20.78 -5.58
C PRO A 486 17.77 19.75 -5.35
N THR A 487 17.08 19.32 -6.40
CA THR A 487 15.93 18.40 -6.35
C THR A 487 16.32 16.93 -6.47
N ILE A 488 17.57 16.63 -6.81
CA ILE A 488 18.07 15.26 -6.99
C ILE A 488 19.31 15.01 -6.13
N ASP A 489 19.51 13.74 -5.78
CA ASP A 489 20.76 13.20 -5.26
C ASP A 489 21.50 12.54 -6.44
N MET A 490 22.74 12.95 -6.72
CA MET A 490 23.63 12.16 -7.56
C MET A 490 24.19 11.01 -6.71
N LEU A 491 23.88 9.78 -7.11
CA LEU A 491 24.27 8.57 -6.38
C LEU A 491 25.57 7.98 -6.90
N ASP A 492 25.74 7.97 -8.22
CA ASP A 492 26.89 7.35 -8.90
C ASP A 492 27.04 7.93 -10.32
N PHE A 493 28.21 7.77 -10.94
CA PHE A 493 28.39 8.05 -12.37
C PHE A 493 29.53 7.22 -12.98
N ASP A 494 29.34 6.82 -14.24
CA ASP A 494 30.36 6.15 -15.05
C ASP A 494 30.64 6.94 -16.34
N HIS A 495 31.91 7.09 -16.68
CA HIS A 495 32.32 7.58 -18.00
C HIS A 495 32.18 6.44 -19.03
N VAL A 496 31.10 6.45 -19.82
CA VAL A 496 30.84 5.42 -20.84
C VAL A 496 31.71 5.65 -22.07
N SER A 497 31.93 6.91 -22.43
CA SER A 497 32.86 7.34 -23.47
C SER A 497 33.33 8.79 -23.21
N GLU A 498 34.24 9.30 -24.03
CA GLU A 498 34.72 10.69 -23.95
C GLU A 498 33.59 11.75 -24.07
N HIS A 499 32.42 11.35 -24.56
CA HIS A 499 31.28 12.26 -24.80
C HIS A 499 30.00 11.78 -24.12
N LEU A 500 30.09 10.85 -23.16
CA LEU A 500 28.91 10.29 -22.52
C LEU A 500 29.18 9.81 -21.10
N ASP A 501 28.58 10.50 -20.15
CA ASP A 501 28.55 10.13 -18.75
C ASP A 501 27.20 9.52 -18.41
N ARG A 502 27.20 8.31 -17.86
CA ARG A 502 26.03 7.65 -17.30
C ARG A 502 25.92 8.04 -15.83
N CYS A 503 24.96 8.89 -15.49
CA CYS A 503 24.72 9.37 -14.14
C CYS A 503 23.54 8.62 -13.51
N VAL A 504 23.76 8.05 -12.33
CA VAL A 504 22.73 7.44 -11.51
C VAL A 504 22.23 8.49 -10.53
N VAL A 505 20.98 8.90 -10.68
CA VAL A 505 20.37 9.96 -9.87
C VAL A 505 19.12 9.47 -9.16
N ARG A 506 18.75 10.12 -8.08
CA ARG A 506 17.48 9.85 -7.37
C ARG A 506 16.83 11.17 -7.00
N LYS A 507 15.54 11.30 -7.26
CA LYS A 507 14.80 12.49 -6.84
C LYS A 507 14.64 12.51 -5.32
N LYS A 508 14.99 13.64 -4.70
CA LYS A 508 14.81 13.82 -3.26
C LYS A 508 13.33 13.74 -2.88
N PRO A 509 12.97 13.11 -1.74
CA PRO A 509 11.58 12.86 -1.37
C PRO A 509 10.69 14.11 -1.36
N GLU A 510 11.25 15.25 -0.97
CA GLU A 510 10.53 16.54 -0.88
C GLU A 510 10.08 17.07 -2.24
N PHE A 511 10.75 16.65 -3.32
CA PHE A 511 10.48 17.09 -4.69
C PHE A 511 9.83 16.01 -5.55
N ALA A 512 9.62 14.82 -5.00
CA ALA A 512 9.03 13.71 -5.71
C ALA A 512 7.52 13.89 -5.86
N LYS A 513 7.02 13.66 -7.07
CA LYS A 513 5.59 13.67 -7.39
C LYS A 513 5.18 12.28 -7.80
N ALA A 514 4.04 11.80 -7.29
CA ALA A 514 3.43 10.59 -7.78
C ALA A 514 3.20 10.66 -9.29
N PRO A 515 3.35 9.55 -10.01
CA PRO A 515 2.74 9.41 -11.32
C PRO A 515 1.24 9.71 -11.21
N ASN A 516 0.70 10.50 -12.15
CA ASN A 516 -0.74 10.80 -12.24
C ASN A 516 -1.61 9.52 -12.40
N THR A 517 -0.97 8.39 -12.65
CA THR A 517 -1.57 7.06 -12.78
C THR A 517 -1.74 6.32 -11.46
N ASN A 518 -1.20 6.82 -10.35
CA ASN A 518 -1.28 6.14 -9.06
C ASN A 518 -2.71 6.16 -8.49
N CYS A 519 -3.21 4.99 -8.10
CA CYS A 519 -4.43 4.82 -7.32
C CYS A 519 -4.17 3.81 -6.19
N LEU A 520 -3.62 4.31 -5.09
CA LEU A 520 -3.21 3.51 -3.94
C LEU A 520 -4.37 2.78 -3.25
N PRO A 521 -5.58 3.37 -3.08
CA PRO A 521 -6.71 2.67 -2.49
C PRO A 521 -7.06 1.40 -3.26
N VAL A 522 -7.16 1.48 -4.59
CA VAL A 522 -7.45 0.31 -5.43
C VAL A 522 -6.38 -0.77 -5.28
N ALA A 523 -5.09 -0.41 -5.30
CA ALA A 523 -4.00 -1.36 -5.08
C ALA A 523 -4.03 -2.00 -3.68
N ALA A 524 -4.37 -1.22 -2.64
CA ALA A 524 -4.56 -1.75 -1.29
C ALA A 524 -5.72 -2.76 -1.24
N PHE A 525 -6.82 -2.51 -1.95
CA PHE A 525 -7.93 -3.47 -2.08
C PHE A 525 -7.52 -4.73 -2.83
N VAL A 526 -6.80 -4.63 -3.96
CA VAL A 526 -6.33 -5.80 -4.73
C VAL A 526 -5.52 -6.74 -3.83
N THR A 527 -4.55 -6.21 -3.09
CA THR A 527 -3.71 -7.02 -2.21
C THR A 527 -4.44 -7.54 -0.98
N SER A 528 -5.40 -6.77 -0.43
CA SER A 528 -6.23 -7.23 0.69
C SER A 528 -7.12 -8.40 0.26
N TYR A 529 -7.83 -8.28 -0.87
CA TYR A 529 -8.63 -9.38 -1.40
C TYR A 529 -7.79 -10.61 -1.71
N ALA A 530 -6.58 -10.43 -2.25
CA ALA A 530 -5.67 -11.53 -2.51
C ALA A 530 -5.27 -12.28 -1.23
N ARG A 531 -4.90 -11.55 -0.16
CA ARG A 531 -4.57 -12.16 1.14
C ARG A 531 -5.77 -12.88 1.76
N LEU A 532 -6.97 -12.30 1.69
CA LEU A 532 -8.19 -12.91 2.21
C LEU A 532 -8.55 -14.19 1.42
N HIS A 533 -8.42 -14.16 0.10
CA HIS A 533 -8.67 -15.34 -0.75
C HIS A 533 -7.70 -16.49 -0.45
N LEU A 534 -6.41 -16.20 -0.25
CA LEU A 534 -5.46 -17.19 0.26
C LEU A 534 -5.86 -17.71 1.65
N TYR A 535 -6.34 -16.82 2.53
CA TYR A 535 -6.76 -17.18 3.88
C TYR A 535 -7.98 -18.13 3.87
N GLU A 536 -8.93 -17.95 2.95
CA GLU A 536 -10.06 -18.89 2.78
C GLU A 536 -9.55 -20.33 2.53
N TYR A 537 -8.45 -20.52 1.79
CA TYR A 537 -7.83 -21.85 1.60
C TYR A 537 -7.04 -22.33 2.82
N ILE A 538 -6.39 -21.43 3.57
CA ILE A 538 -5.79 -21.75 4.88
C ILE A 538 -6.87 -22.29 5.83
N GLU A 539 -8.06 -21.71 5.81
CA GLU A 539 -9.19 -22.20 6.61
C GLU A 539 -9.65 -23.60 6.17
N GLN A 540 -9.72 -23.86 4.87
CA GLN A 540 -10.02 -25.20 4.35
C GLN A 540 -8.97 -26.24 4.79
N VAL A 541 -7.67 -25.92 4.72
CA VAL A 541 -6.60 -26.79 5.23
C VAL A 541 -6.84 -27.13 6.71
N ASN A 542 -7.16 -26.14 7.54
CA ASN A 542 -7.45 -26.36 8.95
C ASN A 542 -8.74 -27.20 9.16
N GLN A 543 -9.78 -27.01 8.34
CA GLN A 543 -11.03 -27.76 8.41
C GLN A 543 -10.86 -29.25 8.09
N ILE A 544 -10.00 -29.59 7.13
CA ILE A 544 -9.67 -31.00 6.80
C ILE A 544 -8.63 -31.61 7.75
N GLY A 545 -8.22 -30.88 8.79
CA GLY A 545 -7.22 -31.32 9.76
C GLY A 545 -5.78 -31.33 9.23
N GLY A 546 -5.50 -30.62 8.13
CA GLY A 546 -4.17 -30.46 7.58
C GLY A 546 -3.30 -29.53 8.41
N VAL A 547 -1.98 -29.69 8.29
CA VAL A 547 -0.99 -28.86 9.01
C VAL A 547 -0.27 -27.95 8.03
N LEU A 548 -0.44 -26.64 8.17
CA LEU A 548 0.26 -25.65 7.35
C LEU A 548 1.76 -25.70 7.62
N LEU A 549 2.55 -25.67 6.54
CA LEU A 549 4.01 -25.59 6.59
C LEU A 549 4.51 -24.23 6.13
N TYR A 550 3.97 -23.73 5.02
CA TYR A 550 4.39 -22.49 4.38
C TYR A 550 3.26 -21.92 3.51
N CYS A 551 3.26 -20.61 3.32
CA CYS A 551 2.50 -19.98 2.24
C CYS A 551 3.31 -18.84 1.62
N ASP A 552 3.10 -18.61 0.32
CA ASP A 552 3.68 -17.46 -0.39
C ASP A 552 2.72 -16.93 -1.44
N THR A 553 2.13 -15.78 -1.12
CA THR A 553 1.24 -14.97 -1.97
C THR A 553 -0.01 -15.67 -2.47
N ASP A 554 0.15 -16.63 -3.39
CA ASP A 554 -0.87 -17.43 -4.06
C ASP A 554 -0.74 -18.93 -3.77
N SER A 555 0.31 -19.36 -3.07
CA SER A 555 0.57 -20.77 -2.83
C SER A 555 0.55 -21.19 -1.36
N ILE A 556 0.20 -22.45 -1.11
CA ILE A 556 0.17 -23.09 0.21
C ILE A 556 0.90 -24.44 0.14
N ILE A 557 1.75 -24.69 1.14
CA ILE A 557 2.34 -26.00 1.41
C ILE A 557 1.78 -26.50 2.73
N TYR A 558 1.17 -27.68 2.72
CA TYR A 558 0.57 -28.28 3.91
C TYR A 558 0.76 -29.80 3.96
N VAL A 559 0.61 -30.38 5.15
CA VAL A 559 0.62 -31.82 5.36
C VAL A 559 -0.81 -32.32 5.38
N GLY A 560 -1.08 -33.36 4.60
CA GLY A 560 -2.35 -34.09 4.60
C GLY A 560 -2.14 -35.59 4.83
N LYS A 561 -3.20 -36.29 5.24
CA LYS A 561 -3.21 -37.76 5.30
C LYS A 561 -3.26 -38.34 3.90
N ARG A 562 -2.46 -39.36 3.59
CA ARG A 562 -2.51 -40.10 2.32
C ARG A 562 -3.93 -40.63 2.08
N ASN A 563 -4.47 -40.41 0.88
CA ASN A 563 -5.86 -40.74 0.52
C ASN A 563 -6.95 -40.10 1.41
N GLY A 564 -6.61 -39.06 2.18
CA GLY A 564 -7.56 -38.30 3.00
C GLY A 564 -8.29 -37.23 2.20
N GLN A 565 -9.10 -36.42 2.90
CA GLN A 565 -9.70 -35.22 2.31
C GLN A 565 -8.62 -34.23 1.86
N ARG A 566 -8.93 -33.48 0.80
CA ARG A 566 -8.04 -32.48 0.20
C ARG A 566 -8.75 -31.14 0.14
N VAL A 567 -7.96 -30.08 0.03
CA VAL A 567 -8.47 -28.76 -0.34
C VAL A 567 -9.12 -28.86 -1.72
N SER A 568 -10.17 -28.08 -1.98
CA SER A 568 -10.82 -28.10 -3.29
C SER A 568 -9.86 -27.63 -4.38
N GLU A 569 -9.60 -28.48 -5.36
CA GLU A 569 -8.71 -28.18 -6.50
C GLU A 569 -9.50 -27.93 -7.79
N GLY A 570 -8.90 -27.19 -8.73
CA GLY A 570 -9.45 -26.97 -10.06
C GLY A 570 -8.58 -26.09 -10.95
N GLU A 571 -8.96 -26.01 -12.23
CA GLU A 571 -8.17 -25.38 -13.30
C GLU A 571 -8.57 -23.92 -13.58
N TYR A 572 -9.63 -23.42 -12.94
CA TYR A 572 -10.21 -22.11 -13.21
C TYR A 572 -9.66 -21.01 -12.29
N LEU A 573 -9.84 -19.75 -12.69
CA LEU A 573 -9.38 -18.58 -11.96
C LEU A 573 -9.79 -18.62 -10.49
N GLY A 574 -8.81 -18.38 -9.62
CA GLY A 574 -9.02 -18.33 -8.18
C GLY A 574 -9.12 -19.70 -7.51
N GLN A 575 -9.10 -20.80 -8.25
CA GLN A 575 -9.02 -22.15 -7.69
C GLN A 575 -7.58 -22.55 -7.37
N MET A 576 -7.41 -23.50 -6.46
CA MET A 576 -6.12 -24.11 -6.14
C MET A 576 -5.79 -25.21 -7.15
N LYS A 577 -4.55 -25.25 -7.62
CA LYS A 577 -4.03 -26.29 -8.50
C LYS A 577 -2.73 -26.85 -7.92
N ALA A 578 -2.60 -28.18 -7.91
CA ALA A 578 -1.39 -28.88 -7.49
C ALA A 578 -0.21 -28.74 -8.47
#